data_AF-A0A560JE67-F1
#
_entry.id   AF-A0A560JE67-F1
#
_cell.length_a   1.000
_cell.length_b   1.000
_cell.length_c   1.000
_cell.angle_alpha   90.00
_cell.angle_beta   90.00
_cell.angle_gamma   90.00
#
_symmetry.space_group_name_H-M   'P 1'
#
loop_
_entity.id
_entity.type
_entity.pdbx_description
1 polymer ?
#
loop_
_entity_poly.entity_id
_entity_poly.type
_entity_poly.pdbx_seq_one_letter_code
_entity_poly.pdbx_strand_id
1 'polypeptide(L)'
;MGALRTRPGCTRMGRTQTGRIWATRIRTILAAGGLVLLAACAADGDHGDVPASGRPAPTPAEAPQTPEARTAALFRHLRADPVRLAMFLRRMPKGADLHNHMSGGIYAENMVDWAAADSACIDPKALVLKPAPCTGGLVPAADARRDVGLYNRLINALSMRNFVAGAESGHDHFFDSFAKFEPALKTRVPEMLAEAANRAAASHVLYLELMWSNGMSKAAALAVPLGTPAPGTIPGDTATFDAWRARVEPGLPAIIAAAKADTDAAEAQMRHILRCGTADAQPGCAVSIRYLAQVIRVLPAPQVFAQSLYGYALTAADPRFVGVNLVAPEDNPVTLKDYGLQMRLLGYLGRRMPAANLSLHAGELALGLVPPEDLRDHIRLAVEVAGAKRIGHGVDIGQETDAQHVLKTMADRGVLVEINLTSNDVILGVKGRNHPITAYRAFGVPLALSTDDEGVSRIDLTHEYVRAAGTYGLDYATLKAFSRNGLEHAFLPGASLWAGPGQPVASCAADHPGTSPSAACQAFLDQSQKAALQWRLEADFHDFEAAVAAEAESGLWGQGQGPKTTAASPGPSPT
;
A
#
# COMPACT_ATOMS: atom_id res chain seq x y z
N MET A 1 28.54 -60.57 -1.19
CA MET A 1 29.72 -61.38 -1.59
C MET A 1 30.41 -60.55 -2.67
N GLY A 2 31.59 -59.94 -2.52
CA GLY A 2 32.84 -60.34 -1.85
C GLY A 2 33.83 -60.85 -2.91
N ALA A 3 35.12 -60.49 -2.99
CA ALA A 3 35.95 -59.53 -2.25
C ALA A 3 37.28 -59.25 -3.03
N LEU A 4 38.32 -58.68 -2.37
CA LEU A 4 39.73 -58.39 -2.79
C LEU A 4 39.94 -56.96 -3.37
N ARG A 5 40.63 -55.99 -2.74
CA ARG A 5 41.99 -55.89 -2.13
C ARG A 5 43.11 -56.20 -3.15
N THR A 6 44.15 -55.37 -3.34
CA THR A 6 45.09 -54.85 -2.32
C THR A 6 45.77 -53.49 -2.64
N ARG A 7 46.32 -52.83 -1.59
CA ARG A 7 47.37 -51.77 -1.57
C ARG A 7 48.79 -52.42 -1.61
N PRO A 8 49.97 -51.74 -1.73
CA PRO A 8 50.34 -50.44 -1.11
C PRO A 8 51.40 -49.55 -1.83
N GLY A 9 51.78 -48.43 -1.19
CA GLY A 9 52.96 -47.61 -1.53
C GLY A 9 52.99 -46.30 -0.72
N CYS A 10 54.10 -45.97 -0.06
CA CYS A 10 54.19 -44.80 0.83
C CYS A 10 55.61 -44.20 0.83
N THR A 11 55.73 -42.88 0.69
CA THR A 11 57.00 -42.15 0.91
C THR A 11 56.77 -40.72 1.39
N ARG A 12 57.52 -40.31 2.42
CA ARG A 12 57.81 -38.90 2.79
C ARG A 12 58.81 -38.32 1.75
N MET A 13 59.18 -37.03 1.69
CA MET A 13 59.28 -35.98 2.72
C MET A 13 59.48 -34.59 2.04
N GLY A 14 59.07 -33.48 2.66
CA GLY A 14 59.43 -32.12 2.20
C GLY A 14 58.82 -31.03 3.09
N ARG A 15 59.65 -30.11 3.62
CA ARG A 15 59.26 -29.05 4.58
C ARG A 15 59.61 -27.66 4.04
N THR A 16 58.72 -26.70 4.26
CA THR A 16 58.94 -25.30 4.72
C THR A 16 57.57 -24.83 5.28
N GLN A 17 57.38 -24.40 6.54
CA GLN A 17 57.79 -23.14 7.20
C GLN A 17 57.41 -21.89 6.37
N THR A 18 56.69 -20.87 6.86
CA THR A 18 56.43 -20.39 8.25
C THR A 18 55.15 -19.52 8.33
N GLY A 19 54.55 -19.36 9.52
CA GLY A 19 53.52 -18.33 9.82
C GLY A 19 52.56 -18.74 10.95
N ARG A 20 52.53 -18.03 12.08
CA ARG A 20 51.77 -18.43 13.31
C ARG A 20 50.72 -17.39 13.78
N ILE A 21 49.57 -17.91 14.27
CA ILE A 21 48.92 -17.78 15.61
C ILE A 21 49.38 -16.58 16.50
N TRP A 22 48.56 -15.78 17.22
CA TRP A 22 47.27 -15.94 17.95
C TRP A 22 46.28 -14.78 17.65
N ALA A 23 44.97 -14.72 17.99
CA ALA A 23 44.08 -15.26 19.05
C ALA A 23 44.03 -14.50 20.42
N THR A 24 42.94 -13.72 20.61
CA THR A 24 42.22 -13.39 21.86
C THR A 24 42.92 -12.74 23.07
N ARG A 25 42.40 -11.60 23.58
CA ARG A 25 41.88 -11.44 24.98
C ARG A 25 41.25 -10.08 25.30
N ILE A 26 40.25 -10.14 26.18
CA ILE A 26 39.56 -9.02 26.87
C ILE A 26 40.31 -8.68 28.17
N ARG A 27 40.37 -7.39 28.57
CA ARG A 27 40.27 -6.97 29.99
C ARG A 27 40.04 -5.46 30.18
N THR A 28 39.10 -5.14 31.06
CA THR A 28 38.77 -3.82 31.63
C THR A 28 39.76 -3.42 32.74
N ILE A 29 39.93 -2.11 33.06
CA ILE A 29 39.88 -1.53 34.44
C ILE A 29 40.24 -0.01 34.52
N LEU A 30 39.41 0.73 35.28
CA LEU A 30 39.56 1.99 36.05
C LEU A 30 40.38 3.22 35.60
N ALA A 31 39.64 4.30 35.32
CA ALA A 31 39.59 5.61 36.01
C ALA A 31 40.82 6.25 36.72
N ALA A 32 41.17 7.46 36.24
CA ALA A 32 41.50 8.70 36.98
C ALA A 32 41.27 9.88 35.99
N GLY A 33 40.91 11.12 36.34
CA GLY A 33 40.94 11.81 37.62
C GLY A 33 41.82 13.06 37.50
N GLY A 34 41.27 14.19 37.07
CA GLY A 34 42.02 15.44 36.88
C GLY A 34 41.13 16.65 36.58
N LEU A 35 41.19 17.67 37.44
CA LEU A 35 40.36 18.88 37.41
C LEU A 35 41.26 20.11 37.64
N VAL A 36 40.75 21.31 37.31
CA VAL A 36 41.23 22.65 37.72
C VAL A 36 42.40 23.25 36.91
N LEU A 37 42.10 24.34 36.20
CA LEU A 37 42.66 25.66 36.55
C LEU A 37 41.79 26.80 35.99
N LEU A 38 41.19 27.57 36.91
CA LEU A 38 40.59 28.88 36.62
C LEU A 38 41.70 29.94 36.59
N ALA A 39 41.62 30.87 35.65
CA ALA A 39 42.38 32.12 35.69
C ALA A 39 41.41 33.27 35.98
N ALA A 40 41.66 34.00 37.07
CA ALA A 40 40.93 35.21 37.42
C ALA A 40 41.82 36.42 37.19
N CYS A 41 41.27 37.46 36.56
CA CYS A 41 41.81 38.81 36.59
C CYS A 41 40.72 39.73 37.13
N ALA A 42 41.03 40.49 38.18
CA ALA A 42 40.16 41.54 38.71
C ALA A 42 40.66 42.90 38.21
N ALA A 43 39.72 43.81 37.93
CA ALA A 43 39.97 45.23 37.84
C ALA A 43 38.69 45.97 38.23
N ASP A 44 38.80 46.73 39.31
CA ASP A 44 38.09 47.95 39.74
C ASP A 44 36.61 48.19 39.40
N GLY A 45 35.87 48.64 40.42
CA GLY A 45 34.45 48.92 40.33
C GLY A 45 34.12 50.36 39.96
N ASP A 46 32.88 50.56 39.55
CA ASP A 46 32.23 51.87 39.49
C ASP A 46 30.83 51.76 40.12
N HIS A 47 30.36 52.83 40.75
CA HIS A 47 29.10 52.86 41.48
C HIS A 47 27.93 53.17 40.54
N GLY A 48 27.06 52.18 40.30
CA GLY A 48 25.81 52.36 39.55
C GLY A 48 24.61 51.78 40.30
N ASP A 49 23.56 52.61 40.47
CA ASP A 49 22.32 52.22 41.12
C ASP A 49 21.63 51.03 40.42
N VAL A 50 21.24 50.02 41.19
CA VAL A 50 20.40 48.92 40.69
C VAL A 50 18.92 49.29 40.89
N PRO A 51 18.12 49.42 39.81
CA PRO A 51 16.71 49.82 39.92
C PRO A 51 15.85 48.72 40.53
N ALA A 52 14.72 49.13 41.11
CA ALA A 52 13.77 48.25 41.79
C ALA A 52 13.28 47.10 40.90
N SER A 53 13.03 45.94 41.52
CA SER A 53 12.54 44.72 40.87
C SER A 53 11.18 44.93 40.21
N GLY A 54 11.18 45.22 38.92
CA GLY A 54 9.98 45.19 38.08
C GLY A 54 9.39 43.78 38.05
N ARG A 55 8.07 43.65 38.17
CA ARG A 55 7.38 42.39 37.87
C ARG A 55 7.71 41.99 36.43
N PRO A 56 7.94 40.70 36.13
CA PRO A 56 8.07 40.26 34.75
C PRO A 56 6.81 40.68 33.98
N ALA A 57 7.00 41.27 32.81
CA ALA A 57 5.89 41.59 31.92
C ALA A 57 5.10 40.30 31.64
N PRO A 58 3.76 40.34 31.58
CA PRO A 58 2.99 39.16 31.23
C PRO A 58 3.46 38.67 29.86
N THR A 59 3.85 37.40 29.80
CA THR A 59 4.18 36.72 28.54
C THR A 59 3.03 36.97 27.56
N PRO A 60 3.30 37.37 26.30
CA PRO A 60 2.23 37.53 25.32
C PRO A 60 1.39 36.25 25.29
N ALA A 61 0.08 36.39 25.44
CA ALA A 61 -0.83 35.25 25.38
C ALA A 61 -0.62 34.54 24.03
N GLU A 62 -0.24 33.27 24.09
CA GLU A 62 0.00 32.46 22.89
C GLU A 62 -1.28 32.46 22.06
N ALA A 63 -1.16 32.73 20.75
CA ALA A 63 -2.33 32.86 19.88
C ALA A 63 -3.15 31.54 19.91
N PRO A 64 -4.49 31.59 19.92
CA PRO A 64 -5.32 30.39 20.02
C PRO A 64 -4.94 29.34 18.96
N GLN A 65 -4.45 28.18 19.40
CA GLN A 65 -4.02 27.13 18.49
C GLN A 65 -5.22 26.55 17.74
N THR A 66 -5.09 26.40 16.42
CA THR A 66 -6.13 25.80 15.57
C THR A 66 -6.45 24.36 16.01
N PRO A 67 -7.65 23.82 15.69
CA PRO A 67 -7.96 22.42 15.95
C PRO A 67 -6.93 21.45 15.34
N GLU A 68 -6.44 21.75 14.13
CA GLU A 68 -5.34 21.02 13.47
C GLU A 68 -4.05 21.06 14.30
N ALA A 69 -3.63 22.22 14.80
CA ALA A 69 -2.42 22.36 15.60
C ALA A 69 -2.51 21.60 16.94
N ARG A 70 -3.68 21.66 17.61
CA ARG A 70 -3.96 20.88 18.83
C ARG A 70 -3.99 19.37 18.55
N THR A 71 -4.60 18.97 17.45
CA THR A 71 -4.63 17.57 16.98
C THR A 71 -3.22 17.04 16.68
N ALA A 72 -2.40 17.80 15.98
CA ALA A 72 -1.00 17.48 15.72
C ALA A 72 -0.16 17.42 17.01
N ALA A 73 -0.42 18.29 17.99
CA ALA A 73 0.22 18.27 19.29
C ALA A 73 -0.11 16.99 20.08
N LEU A 74 -1.40 16.64 20.18
CA LEU A 74 -1.84 15.36 20.76
C LEU A 74 -1.17 14.17 20.05
N PHE A 75 -1.19 14.13 18.72
CA PHE A 75 -0.62 13.04 17.93
C PHE A 75 0.87 12.79 18.26
N ARG A 76 1.67 13.84 18.46
CA ARG A 76 3.08 13.70 18.87
C ARG A 76 3.25 12.92 20.17
N HIS A 77 2.32 13.07 21.12
CA HIS A 77 2.32 12.30 22.37
C HIS A 77 1.79 10.87 22.15
N LEU A 78 0.74 10.70 21.34
CA LEU A 78 0.17 9.38 21.07
C LEU A 78 1.08 8.46 20.25
N ARG A 79 1.99 9.00 19.42
CA ARG A 79 2.87 8.22 18.54
C ARG A 79 3.75 7.17 19.26
N ALA A 80 4.02 7.36 20.56
CA ALA A 80 4.76 6.40 21.38
C ALA A 80 3.87 5.35 22.10
N ASP A 81 2.54 5.51 22.07
CA ASP A 81 1.54 4.59 22.62
C ASP A 81 0.76 3.94 21.46
N PRO A 82 1.14 2.73 21.00
CA PRO A 82 0.54 2.13 19.81
C PRO A 82 -0.96 1.85 19.96
N VAL A 83 -1.48 1.70 21.19
CA VAL A 83 -2.91 1.46 21.44
C VAL A 83 -3.70 2.75 21.25
N ARG A 84 -3.27 3.86 21.89
CA ARG A 84 -3.95 5.16 21.70
C ARG A 84 -3.74 5.72 20.29
N LEU A 85 -2.59 5.46 19.68
CA LEU A 85 -2.31 5.79 18.28
C LEU A 85 -3.30 5.09 17.33
N ALA A 86 -3.58 3.81 17.53
CA ALA A 86 -4.58 3.08 16.75
C ALA A 86 -6.01 3.62 16.99
N MET A 87 -6.37 3.98 18.24
CA MET A 87 -7.66 4.62 18.55
C MET A 87 -7.83 5.97 17.83
N PHE A 88 -6.77 6.78 17.75
CA PHE A 88 -6.74 8.03 17.00
C PHE A 88 -6.86 7.78 15.49
N LEU A 89 -5.98 6.95 14.94
CA LEU A 89 -5.87 6.76 13.50
C LEU A 89 -7.06 6.00 12.91
N ARG A 90 -7.77 5.18 13.68
CA ARG A 90 -9.02 4.56 13.21
C ARG A 90 -10.10 5.58 12.89
N ARG A 91 -10.12 6.74 13.58
CA ARG A 91 -11.07 7.85 13.34
C ARG A 91 -10.59 8.86 12.29
N MET A 92 -9.29 8.87 11.97
CA MET A 92 -8.71 9.81 11.01
C MET A 92 -9.22 9.54 9.59
N PRO A 93 -9.70 10.55 8.84
CA PRO A 93 -10.03 10.44 7.42
C PRO A 93 -8.80 10.09 6.56
N LYS A 94 -8.93 9.10 5.66
CA LYS A 94 -7.80 8.57 4.87
C LYS A 94 -7.91 8.82 3.36
N GLY A 95 -9.01 9.44 2.90
CA GLY A 95 -9.18 9.82 1.51
C GLY A 95 -9.43 8.62 0.60
N ALA A 96 -8.36 8.00 0.11
CA ALA A 96 -8.42 6.90 -0.84
C ALA A 96 -7.46 5.74 -0.50
N ASP A 97 -7.83 4.54 -0.93
CA ASP A 97 -6.89 3.44 -1.18
C ASP A 97 -6.78 3.24 -2.71
N LEU A 98 -5.59 3.49 -3.26
CA LEU A 98 -5.35 3.53 -4.72
C LEU A 98 -4.71 2.27 -5.29
N HIS A 99 -4.26 1.37 -4.41
CA HIS A 99 -3.54 0.16 -4.79
C HIS A 99 -4.09 -1.00 -3.95
N ASN A 100 -5.17 -1.60 -4.47
CA ASN A 100 -5.92 -2.63 -3.78
C ASN A 100 -6.35 -3.72 -4.77
N HIS A 101 -5.89 -4.95 -4.57
CA HIS A 101 -6.27 -6.10 -5.36
C HIS A 101 -7.60 -6.68 -4.88
N MET A 102 -8.64 -6.58 -5.70
CA MET A 102 -10.01 -6.97 -5.29
C MET A 102 -10.09 -8.38 -4.70
N SER A 103 -9.30 -9.34 -5.20
CA SER A 103 -9.32 -10.73 -4.74
C SER A 103 -8.57 -10.96 -3.43
N GLY A 104 -7.39 -10.37 -3.23
CA GLY A 104 -6.65 -10.56 -1.98
C GLY A 104 -6.91 -9.48 -0.92
N GLY A 105 -7.68 -8.43 -1.26
CA GLY A 105 -8.36 -7.57 -0.28
C GLY A 105 -9.41 -8.32 0.56
N ILE A 106 -9.82 -9.53 0.14
CA ILE A 106 -10.81 -10.34 0.86
C ILE A 106 -10.16 -11.18 1.94
N TYR A 107 -10.71 -11.11 3.15
CA TYR A 107 -10.27 -11.94 4.27
C TYR A 107 -10.59 -13.42 4.02
N ALA A 108 -9.65 -14.30 4.35
CA ALA A 108 -9.79 -15.74 4.21
C ALA A 108 -11.03 -16.34 4.91
N GLU A 109 -11.50 -15.72 5.98
CA GLU A 109 -12.75 -16.09 6.65
C GLU A 109 -13.99 -15.93 5.75
N ASN A 110 -14.07 -14.84 4.99
CA ASN A 110 -15.14 -14.62 4.00
C ASN A 110 -15.08 -15.69 2.90
N MET A 111 -13.88 -16.04 2.41
CA MET A 111 -13.69 -17.09 1.40
C MET A 111 -14.22 -18.45 1.88
N VAL A 112 -13.97 -18.80 3.15
CA VAL A 112 -14.47 -20.05 3.76
C VAL A 112 -15.99 -20.03 3.91
N ASP A 113 -16.57 -18.91 4.32
CA ASP A 113 -18.03 -18.78 4.47
C ASP A 113 -18.77 -18.80 3.12
N TRP A 114 -18.22 -18.17 2.08
CA TRP A 114 -18.79 -18.22 0.73
C TRP A 114 -18.65 -19.61 0.10
N ALA A 115 -17.49 -20.26 0.27
CA ALA A 115 -17.31 -21.66 -0.13
C ALA A 115 -18.31 -22.59 0.58
N ALA A 116 -18.59 -22.37 1.87
CA ALA A 116 -19.61 -23.12 2.60
C ALA A 116 -21.02 -22.87 2.04
N ALA A 117 -21.35 -21.62 1.69
CA ALA A 117 -22.64 -21.27 1.07
C ALA A 117 -22.82 -21.89 -0.33
N ASP A 118 -21.75 -22.01 -1.11
CA ASP A 118 -21.74 -22.68 -2.43
C ASP A 118 -21.71 -24.22 -2.35
N SER A 119 -21.79 -24.80 -1.14
CA SER A 119 -21.57 -26.25 -0.90
C SER A 119 -20.24 -26.76 -1.47
N ALA A 120 -19.26 -25.86 -1.60
CA ALA A 120 -17.92 -26.15 -2.08
C ALA A 120 -17.11 -26.91 -1.01
N CYS A 121 -15.90 -27.27 -1.38
CA CYS A 121 -15.07 -28.24 -0.65
C CYS A 121 -13.71 -27.66 -0.30
N ILE A 122 -13.04 -28.32 0.65
CA ILE A 122 -11.63 -28.09 1.00
C ILE A 122 -10.86 -29.36 0.69
N ASP A 123 -9.68 -29.22 0.08
CA ASP A 123 -8.64 -30.24 0.15
C ASP A 123 -7.91 -30.10 1.49
N PRO A 124 -8.09 -31.02 2.46
CA PRO A 124 -7.53 -30.86 3.80
C PRO A 124 -6.01 -31.10 3.87
N LYS A 125 -5.37 -31.52 2.75
CA LYS A 125 -3.92 -31.71 2.62
C LYS A 125 -3.28 -30.53 1.90
N ALA A 126 -3.83 -30.12 0.76
CA ALA A 126 -3.32 -28.99 -0.01
C ALA A 126 -3.76 -27.63 0.56
N LEU A 127 -4.78 -27.61 1.42
CA LEU A 127 -5.39 -26.42 2.01
C LEU A 127 -5.93 -25.45 0.92
N VAL A 128 -6.57 -26.04 -0.09
CA VAL A 128 -7.14 -25.39 -1.28
C VAL A 128 -8.67 -25.48 -1.23
N LEU A 129 -9.35 -24.39 -1.57
CA LEU A 129 -10.80 -24.39 -1.83
C LEU A 129 -11.10 -24.96 -3.23
N LYS A 130 -12.08 -25.86 -3.33
CA LYS A 130 -12.44 -26.60 -4.54
C LYS A 130 -13.95 -26.53 -4.78
N PRO A 131 -14.44 -26.45 -6.03
CA PRO A 131 -15.87 -26.55 -6.30
C PRO A 131 -16.43 -27.93 -5.92
N ALA A 132 -17.74 -28.00 -5.69
CA ALA A 132 -18.48 -29.24 -5.51
C ALA A 132 -18.40 -30.16 -6.75
N PRO A 133 -18.59 -31.50 -6.63
CA PRO A 133 -18.94 -32.25 -5.41
C PRO A 133 -17.71 -32.73 -4.60
N CYS A 134 -17.87 -32.80 -3.28
CA CYS A 134 -16.80 -33.24 -2.37
C CYS A 134 -16.61 -34.76 -2.43
N THR A 135 -15.64 -35.19 -3.22
CA THR A 135 -15.28 -36.60 -3.45
C THR A 135 -13.78 -36.82 -3.21
N GLY A 136 -13.31 -38.07 -3.19
CA GLY A 136 -11.87 -38.36 -3.16
C GLY A 136 -11.11 -37.91 -1.90
N GLY A 137 -11.80 -37.67 -0.78
CA GLY A 137 -11.21 -37.17 0.46
C GLY A 137 -11.23 -35.65 0.63
N LEU A 138 -11.85 -34.92 -0.30
CA LEU A 138 -12.28 -33.54 -0.06
C LEU A 138 -13.35 -33.51 1.04
N VAL A 139 -13.33 -32.47 1.88
CA VAL A 139 -14.33 -32.24 2.94
C VAL A 139 -15.22 -31.05 2.60
N PRO A 140 -16.50 -31.00 3.02
CA PRO A 140 -17.34 -29.82 2.81
C PRO A 140 -16.77 -28.57 3.50
N ALA A 141 -16.80 -27.42 2.82
CA ALA A 141 -16.33 -26.16 3.38
C ALA A 141 -17.12 -25.74 4.64
N ALA A 142 -18.40 -26.10 4.71
CA ALA A 142 -19.25 -25.90 5.88
C ALA A 142 -18.76 -26.62 7.16
N ASP A 143 -17.97 -27.70 7.03
CA ASP A 143 -17.41 -28.42 8.17
C ASP A 143 -16.11 -27.78 8.70
N ALA A 144 -15.52 -26.81 7.99
CA ALA A 144 -14.32 -26.11 8.43
C ALA A 144 -14.51 -25.48 9.83
N ARG A 145 -15.63 -24.79 10.06
CA ARG A 145 -15.92 -24.16 11.36
C ARG A 145 -16.17 -25.18 12.49
N ARG A 146 -16.32 -26.47 12.18
CA ARG A 146 -16.47 -27.57 13.15
C ARG A 146 -15.12 -28.20 13.50
N ASP A 147 -14.21 -28.33 12.53
CA ASP A 147 -12.81 -28.70 12.74
C ASP A 147 -11.92 -27.45 12.86
N VAL A 148 -11.78 -26.94 14.09
CA VAL A 148 -10.91 -25.81 14.43
C VAL A 148 -9.45 -26.03 13.99
N GLY A 149 -8.99 -27.29 13.93
CA GLY A 149 -7.66 -27.63 13.45
C GLY A 149 -7.52 -27.42 11.94
N LEU A 150 -8.49 -27.91 11.16
CA LEU A 150 -8.55 -27.67 9.72
C LEU A 150 -8.73 -26.18 9.40
N TYR A 151 -9.69 -25.51 10.06
CA TYR A 151 -9.91 -24.07 9.92
C TYR A 151 -8.63 -23.28 10.11
N ASN A 152 -7.88 -23.58 11.17
CA ASN A 152 -6.66 -22.83 11.46
C ASN A 152 -5.54 -23.06 10.45
N ARG A 153 -5.38 -24.29 9.94
CA ARG A 153 -4.43 -24.55 8.85
C ARG A 153 -4.86 -23.86 7.55
N LEU A 154 -6.15 -23.92 7.23
CA LEU A 154 -6.69 -23.33 6.00
C LEU A 154 -6.52 -21.80 6.00
N ILE A 155 -6.97 -21.09 7.04
CA ILE A 155 -6.80 -19.63 7.10
C ILE A 155 -5.31 -19.23 7.06
N ASN A 156 -4.42 -19.98 7.72
CA ASN A 156 -2.98 -19.74 7.63
C ASN A 156 -2.40 -20.01 6.22
N ALA A 157 -3.03 -20.83 5.38
CA ALA A 157 -2.60 -21.11 4.01
C ALA A 157 -3.21 -20.15 2.97
N LEU A 158 -4.35 -19.51 3.29
CA LEU A 158 -5.04 -18.52 2.47
C LEU A 158 -4.65 -17.07 2.80
N SER A 159 -3.70 -16.84 3.72
CA SER A 159 -3.27 -15.51 4.16
C SER A 159 -1.93 -15.57 4.91
N MET A 160 -1.34 -14.42 5.26
CA MET A 160 -0.11 -14.31 6.07
C MET A 160 -0.33 -14.62 7.56
N ARG A 161 -1.49 -15.17 7.96
CA ARG A 161 -1.82 -15.39 9.37
C ARG A 161 -0.88 -16.41 10.03
N ASN A 162 -0.12 -15.97 11.02
CA ASN A 162 0.91 -16.76 11.70
C ASN A 162 1.99 -17.30 10.74
N PHE A 163 2.17 -16.69 9.57
CA PHE A 163 3.27 -17.06 8.69
C PHE A 163 4.61 -16.70 9.36
N VAL A 164 5.55 -17.65 9.33
CA VAL A 164 6.92 -17.48 9.81
C VAL A 164 7.82 -18.09 8.75
N ALA A 165 8.64 -17.26 8.11
CA ALA A 165 9.55 -17.70 7.06
C ALA A 165 10.49 -18.81 7.56
N GLY A 166 10.73 -19.81 6.70
CA GLY A 166 11.47 -21.01 7.06
C GLY A 166 12.13 -21.63 5.82
N ALA A 167 11.66 -22.82 5.42
CA ALA A 167 12.01 -23.38 4.12
C ALA A 167 11.27 -22.69 2.95
N GLU A 168 10.11 -22.11 3.25
CA GLU A 168 9.30 -21.28 2.36
C GLU A 168 9.53 -19.80 2.70
N SER A 169 9.59 -18.96 1.66
CA SER A 169 9.73 -17.50 1.82
C SER A 169 8.36 -16.84 1.97
N GLY A 170 8.33 -15.61 2.50
CA GLY A 170 7.08 -14.86 2.60
C GLY A 170 6.50 -14.47 1.23
N HIS A 171 7.37 -14.19 0.26
CA HIS A 171 7.04 -14.03 -1.15
C HIS A 171 6.26 -15.24 -1.71
N ASP A 172 6.82 -16.45 -1.55
CA ASP A 172 6.24 -17.66 -2.15
C ASP A 172 4.90 -18.03 -1.51
N HIS A 173 4.82 -17.98 -0.16
CA HIS A 173 3.57 -18.24 0.57
C HIS A 173 2.47 -17.23 0.21
N PHE A 174 2.84 -15.96 0.04
CA PHE A 174 1.91 -14.90 -0.38
C PHE A 174 1.32 -15.20 -1.77
N PHE A 175 2.17 -15.44 -2.77
CA PHE A 175 1.69 -15.71 -4.13
C PHE A 175 1.01 -17.07 -4.31
N ASP A 176 1.40 -18.10 -3.56
CA ASP A 176 0.72 -19.41 -3.57
C ASP A 176 -0.70 -19.35 -2.98
N SER A 177 -0.99 -18.36 -2.10
CA SER A 177 -2.32 -18.18 -1.51
C SER A 177 -3.44 -17.97 -2.56
N PHE A 178 -3.17 -17.21 -3.63
CA PHE A 178 -4.16 -16.86 -4.65
C PHE A 178 -4.73 -18.10 -5.37
N ALA A 179 -3.87 -19.07 -5.71
CA ALA A 179 -4.29 -20.31 -6.33
C ALA A 179 -5.14 -21.20 -5.40
N LYS A 180 -4.98 -21.05 -4.07
CA LYS A 180 -5.75 -21.78 -3.06
C LYS A 180 -7.17 -21.22 -2.87
N PHE A 181 -7.40 -19.92 -3.09
CA PHE A 181 -8.72 -19.29 -2.89
C PHE A 181 -9.48 -18.87 -4.16
N GLU A 182 -8.83 -18.72 -5.33
CA GLU A 182 -9.50 -18.34 -6.59
C GLU A 182 -10.84 -19.07 -6.84
N PRO A 183 -10.95 -20.40 -6.61
CA PRO A 183 -12.18 -21.13 -6.93
C PRO A 183 -13.41 -20.69 -6.13
N ALA A 184 -13.21 -20.07 -4.96
CA ALA A 184 -14.28 -19.54 -4.09
C ALA A 184 -14.62 -18.07 -4.38
N LEU A 185 -13.74 -17.32 -5.06
CA LEU A 185 -13.93 -15.88 -5.32
C LEU A 185 -14.48 -15.58 -6.71
N LYS A 186 -14.17 -16.40 -7.71
CA LYS A 186 -14.47 -16.09 -9.13
C LYS A 186 -15.95 -15.86 -9.47
N THR A 187 -16.88 -16.38 -8.67
CA THR A 187 -18.34 -16.19 -8.81
C THR A 187 -18.92 -15.19 -7.80
N ARG A 188 -18.09 -14.57 -6.95
CA ARG A 188 -18.49 -13.77 -5.79
C ARG A 188 -18.11 -12.29 -5.89
N VAL A 189 -17.97 -11.77 -7.12
CA VAL A 189 -17.63 -10.36 -7.35
C VAL A 189 -18.55 -9.37 -6.60
N PRO A 190 -19.89 -9.51 -6.59
CA PRO A 190 -20.75 -8.60 -5.82
C PRO A 190 -20.43 -8.58 -4.32
N GLU A 191 -20.15 -9.74 -3.74
CA GLU A 191 -19.79 -9.90 -2.34
C GLU A 191 -18.39 -9.36 -2.03
N MET A 192 -17.43 -9.54 -2.95
CA MET A 192 -16.10 -8.93 -2.84
C MET A 192 -16.17 -7.41 -2.82
N LEU A 193 -16.94 -6.81 -3.73
CA LEU A 193 -17.15 -5.36 -3.78
C LEU A 193 -17.82 -4.85 -2.49
N ALA A 194 -18.81 -5.58 -1.97
CA ALA A 194 -19.52 -5.20 -0.75
C ALA A 194 -18.63 -5.29 0.52
N GLU A 195 -17.81 -6.33 0.64
CA GLU A 195 -16.82 -6.45 1.72
C GLU A 195 -15.79 -5.31 1.65
N ALA A 196 -15.18 -5.09 0.48
CA ALA A 196 -14.19 -4.03 0.27
C ALA A 196 -14.77 -2.63 0.60
N ALA A 197 -15.99 -2.33 0.16
CA ALA A 197 -16.68 -1.08 0.47
C ALA A 197 -16.87 -0.88 1.98
N ASN A 198 -17.29 -1.92 2.70
CA ASN A 198 -17.50 -1.85 4.15
C ASN A 198 -16.18 -1.73 4.93
N ARG A 199 -15.11 -2.41 4.50
CA ARG A 199 -13.76 -2.30 5.08
C ARG A 199 -13.19 -0.90 4.93
N ALA A 200 -13.29 -0.35 3.72
CA ALA A 200 -12.92 1.03 3.41
C ALA A 200 -13.68 2.03 4.30
N ALA A 201 -15.00 1.89 4.39
CA ALA A 201 -15.83 2.74 5.26
C ALA A 201 -15.42 2.63 6.75
N ALA A 202 -15.14 1.43 7.25
CA ALA A 202 -14.67 1.21 8.63
C ALA A 202 -13.28 1.81 8.91
N SER A 203 -12.48 2.02 7.87
CA SER A 203 -11.19 2.75 7.93
C SER A 203 -11.30 4.24 7.56
N HIS A 204 -12.50 4.82 7.42
CA HIS A 204 -12.72 6.21 6.98
C HIS A 204 -12.04 6.54 5.63
N VAL A 205 -12.11 5.60 4.69
CA VAL A 205 -11.74 5.77 3.27
C VAL A 205 -13.00 6.17 2.49
N LEU A 206 -12.90 7.17 1.63
CA LEU A 206 -14.00 7.67 0.79
C LEU A 206 -14.00 7.06 -0.62
N TYR A 207 -12.83 6.57 -1.08
CA TYR A 207 -12.61 6.15 -2.46
C TYR A 207 -11.69 4.93 -2.58
N LEU A 208 -12.02 4.01 -3.50
CA LEU A 208 -11.22 2.82 -3.84
C LEU A 208 -10.93 2.76 -5.34
N GLU A 209 -9.69 2.42 -5.70
CA GLU A 209 -9.34 1.91 -7.03
C GLU A 209 -8.97 0.42 -6.94
N LEU A 210 -9.95 -0.44 -7.25
CA LEU A 210 -9.82 -1.89 -7.16
C LEU A 210 -9.27 -2.48 -8.46
N MET A 211 -8.19 -3.25 -8.37
CA MET A 211 -7.64 -3.96 -9.53
C MET A 211 -8.51 -5.17 -9.89
N TRP A 212 -8.97 -5.24 -11.14
CA TRP A 212 -9.91 -6.28 -11.58
C TRP A 212 -9.62 -6.78 -13.00
N SER A 213 -9.54 -8.10 -13.17
CA SER A 213 -9.25 -8.78 -14.44
C SER A 213 -10.51 -9.14 -15.25
N ASN A 214 -11.59 -8.35 -15.16
CA ASN A 214 -12.83 -8.61 -15.91
C ASN A 214 -12.57 -8.71 -17.42
N GLY A 215 -12.93 -9.84 -18.06
CA GLY A 215 -12.71 -10.11 -19.48
C GLY A 215 -11.27 -10.42 -19.91
N MET A 216 -10.26 -10.27 -19.03
CA MET A 216 -8.84 -10.36 -19.39
C MET A 216 -8.42 -11.73 -19.96
N SER A 217 -8.95 -12.84 -19.45
CA SER A 217 -8.66 -14.17 -19.99
C SER A 217 -9.23 -14.37 -21.40
N LYS A 218 -10.39 -13.76 -21.70
CA LYS A 218 -10.97 -13.75 -23.04
C LYS A 218 -10.12 -12.91 -24.00
N ALA A 219 -9.57 -11.79 -23.53
CA ALA A 219 -8.68 -10.93 -24.32
C ALA A 219 -7.34 -11.64 -24.64
N ALA A 220 -6.69 -12.26 -23.65
CA ALA A 220 -5.48 -13.05 -23.84
C ALA A 220 -5.68 -14.17 -24.88
N ALA A 221 -6.83 -14.85 -24.87
CA ALA A 221 -7.16 -15.92 -25.81
C ALA A 221 -7.14 -15.48 -27.29
N LEU A 222 -7.42 -14.20 -27.59
CA LEU A 222 -7.36 -13.67 -28.97
C LEU A 222 -5.93 -13.68 -29.55
N ALA A 223 -4.91 -13.66 -28.70
CA ALA A 223 -3.50 -13.67 -29.08
C ALA A 223 -2.85 -15.06 -29.06
N VAL A 224 -3.55 -16.13 -28.63
CA VAL A 224 -3.02 -17.51 -28.70
C VAL A 224 -2.51 -17.88 -30.11
N PRO A 225 -3.19 -17.50 -31.22
CA PRO A 225 -2.69 -17.76 -32.58
C PRO A 225 -1.43 -16.97 -32.98
N LEU A 226 -0.99 -15.99 -32.19
CA LEU A 226 0.29 -15.28 -32.36
C LEU A 226 1.47 -16.05 -31.75
N GLY A 227 1.20 -17.18 -31.09
CA GLY A 227 2.20 -18.08 -30.52
C GLY A 227 2.69 -17.67 -29.13
N THR A 228 3.67 -18.42 -28.64
CA THR A 228 4.32 -18.23 -27.34
C THR A 228 5.82 -18.02 -27.56
N PRO A 229 6.26 -16.84 -28.01
CA PRO A 229 7.67 -16.53 -28.19
C PRO A 229 8.42 -16.65 -26.86
N ALA A 230 9.71 -16.97 -26.91
CA ALA A 230 10.53 -17.00 -25.71
C ALA A 230 10.72 -15.57 -25.15
N PRO A 231 10.74 -15.39 -23.82
CA PRO A 231 10.97 -14.08 -23.22
C PRO A 231 12.29 -13.47 -23.68
N GLY A 232 12.29 -12.15 -23.93
CA GLY A 232 13.44 -11.39 -24.41
C GLY A 232 13.74 -11.53 -25.92
N THR A 233 13.00 -12.34 -26.69
CA THR A 233 13.28 -12.52 -28.14
C THR A 233 12.47 -11.61 -29.05
N ILE A 234 11.54 -10.81 -28.53
CA ILE A 234 10.70 -9.90 -29.32
C ILE A 234 11.34 -8.50 -29.40
N PRO A 235 11.55 -7.92 -30.61
CA PRO A 235 12.14 -6.59 -30.75
C PRO A 235 11.38 -5.49 -30.00
N GLY A 236 10.04 -5.56 -30.01
CA GLY A 236 9.18 -4.57 -29.38
C GLY A 236 9.18 -3.24 -30.13
N ASP A 237 9.12 -3.32 -31.45
CA ASP A 237 8.94 -2.18 -32.36
C ASP A 237 7.46 -1.94 -32.70
N THR A 238 7.17 -0.78 -33.28
CA THR A 238 5.82 -0.38 -33.69
C THR A 238 5.20 -1.36 -34.69
N ALA A 239 6.01 -1.95 -35.60
CA ALA A 239 5.51 -2.86 -36.63
C ALA A 239 4.99 -4.18 -36.02
N THR A 240 5.70 -4.70 -35.02
CA THR A 240 5.28 -5.87 -34.22
C THR A 240 3.96 -5.58 -33.51
N PHE A 241 3.85 -4.43 -32.83
CA PHE A 241 2.64 -4.04 -32.10
C PHE A 241 1.44 -3.77 -33.02
N ASP A 242 1.64 -3.14 -34.19
CA ASP A 242 0.58 -2.96 -35.18
C ASP A 242 0.10 -4.30 -35.77
N ALA A 243 1.00 -5.26 -36.01
CA ALA A 243 0.64 -6.60 -36.48
C ALA A 243 -0.18 -7.38 -35.43
N TRP A 244 0.22 -7.32 -34.15
CA TRP A 244 -0.55 -7.90 -33.05
C TRP A 244 -1.90 -7.20 -32.86
N ARG A 245 -1.95 -5.87 -32.94
CA ARG A 245 -3.20 -5.08 -32.86
C ARG A 245 -4.19 -5.50 -33.94
N ALA A 246 -3.75 -5.58 -35.20
CA ALA A 246 -4.59 -5.99 -36.33
C ALA A 246 -5.22 -7.38 -36.12
N ARG A 247 -4.56 -8.28 -35.38
CA ARG A 247 -5.09 -9.61 -35.06
C ARG A 247 -6.04 -9.65 -33.86
N VAL A 248 -5.86 -8.77 -32.87
CA VAL A 248 -6.58 -8.77 -31.58
C VAL A 248 -7.76 -7.80 -31.57
N GLU A 249 -7.56 -6.57 -32.05
CA GLU A 249 -8.51 -5.45 -31.98
C GLU A 249 -9.94 -5.81 -32.48
N PRO A 250 -10.13 -6.59 -33.58
CA PRO A 250 -11.47 -6.98 -34.04
C PRO A 250 -12.28 -7.85 -33.06
N GLY A 251 -11.62 -8.56 -32.13
CA GLY A 251 -12.29 -9.42 -31.14
C GLY A 251 -12.73 -8.70 -29.87
N LEU A 252 -12.22 -7.48 -29.62
CA LEU A 252 -12.44 -6.76 -28.37
C LEU A 252 -13.88 -6.28 -28.12
N PRO A 253 -14.66 -5.80 -29.12
CA PRO A 253 -15.99 -5.24 -28.86
C PRO A 253 -16.94 -6.18 -28.12
N ALA A 254 -16.91 -7.48 -28.44
CA ALA A 254 -17.75 -8.48 -27.77
C ALA A 254 -17.30 -8.75 -26.31
N ILE A 255 -15.99 -8.69 -26.03
CA ILE A 255 -15.44 -8.87 -24.69
C ILE A 255 -15.77 -7.65 -23.82
N ILE A 256 -15.61 -6.44 -24.37
CA ILE A 256 -15.96 -5.18 -23.70
C ILE A 256 -17.45 -5.15 -23.38
N ALA A 257 -18.33 -5.50 -24.33
CA ALA A 257 -19.77 -5.54 -24.10
C ALA A 257 -20.16 -6.51 -22.96
N ALA A 258 -19.53 -7.69 -22.89
CA ALA A 258 -19.72 -8.62 -21.78
C ALA A 258 -19.21 -8.04 -20.45
N ALA A 259 -18.00 -7.50 -20.41
CA ALA A 259 -17.40 -6.95 -19.19
C ALA A 259 -18.22 -5.79 -18.61
N LYS A 260 -18.81 -4.94 -19.46
CA LYS A 260 -19.74 -3.89 -19.03
C LYS A 260 -20.99 -4.45 -18.35
N ALA A 261 -21.64 -5.45 -18.97
CA ALA A 261 -22.80 -6.11 -18.39
C ALA A 261 -22.46 -6.86 -17.08
N ASP A 262 -21.30 -7.53 -17.02
CA ASP A 262 -20.78 -8.18 -15.82
C ASP A 262 -20.55 -7.16 -14.68
N THR A 263 -20.10 -5.93 -15.01
CA THR A 263 -19.89 -4.83 -14.04
C THR A 263 -21.21 -4.21 -13.60
N ASP A 264 -22.18 -4.01 -14.50
CA ASP A 264 -23.52 -3.54 -14.16
C ASP A 264 -24.22 -4.49 -13.18
N ALA A 265 -24.14 -5.80 -13.44
CA ALA A 265 -24.68 -6.83 -12.55
C ALA A 265 -23.97 -6.85 -11.19
N ALA A 266 -22.63 -6.74 -11.18
CA ALA A 266 -21.84 -6.74 -9.96
C ALA A 266 -22.15 -5.55 -9.05
N GLU A 267 -22.21 -4.32 -9.60
CA GLU A 267 -22.52 -3.11 -8.82
C GLU A 267 -23.98 -3.06 -8.35
N ALA A 268 -24.93 -3.50 -9.18
CA ALA A 268 -26.32 -3.59 -8.78
C ALA A 268 -26.51 -4.56 -7.60
N GLN A 269 -25.88 -5.74 -7.66
CA GLN A 269 -25.95 -6.75 -6.61
C GLN A 269 -25.15 -6.33 -5.35
N MET A 270 -23.99 -5.68 -5.49
CA MET A 270 -23.27 -5.05 -4.37
C MET A 270 -24.18 -4.08 -3.62
N ARG A 271 -24.86 -3.17 -4.35
CA ARG A 271 -25.78 -2.19 -3.74
C ARG A 271 -26.96 -2.85 -3.04
N HIS A 272 -27.43 -4.00 -3.54
CA HIS A 272 -28.46 -4.80 -2.87
C HIS A 272 -27.94 -5.43 -1.57
N ILE A 273 -26.75 -6.07 -1.58
CA ILE A 273 -26.09 -6.64 -0.39
C ILE A 273 -25.89 -5.57 0.69
N LEU A 274 -25.39 -4.40 0.29
CA LEU A 274 -25.18 -3.24 1.16
C LEU A 274 -26.48 -2.51 1.53
N ARG A 275 -27.63 -2.89 0.99
CA ARG A 275 -28.96 -2.27 1.22
C ARG A 275 -28.99 -0.76 0.93
N CYS A 276 -28.23 -0.30 -0.07
CA CYS A 276 -28.07 1.12 -0.38
C CYS A 276 -29.39 1.77 -0.80
N GLY A 277 -29.65 2.98 -0.29
CA GLY A 277 -30.92 3.70 -0.52
C GLY A 277 -32.07 3.28 0.41
N THR A 278 -31.80 2.44 1.42
CA THR A 278 -32.75 2.09 2.49
C THR A 278 -32.31 2.69 3.83
N ALA A 279 -33.17 2.63 4.85
CA ALA A 279 -32.81 3.03 6.22
C ALA A 279 -31.73 2.13 6.85
N ASP A 280 -31.59 0.88 6.39
CA ASP A 280 -30.63 -0.11 6.88
C ASP A 280 -29.34 -0.18 6.03
N ALA A 281 -29.08 0.88 5.25
CA ALA A 281 -27.92 0.97 4.37
C ALA A 281 -26.60 0.80 5.15
N GLN A 282 -25.71 -0.05 4.64
CA GLN A 282 -24.41 -0.31 5.23
C GLN A 282 -23.43 0.84 4.91
N PRO A 283 -22.42 1.12 5.77
CA PRO A 283 -21.49 2.23 5.56
C PRO A 283 -20.77 2.23 4.20
N GLY A 284 -20.51 1.04 3.63
CA GLY A 284 -19.93 0.90 2.29
C GLY A 284 -20.71 1.60 1.17
N CYS A 285 -22.00 1.89 1.36
CA CYS A 285 -22.80 2.66 0.39
C CYS A 285 -22.31 4.10 0.15
N ALA A 286 -21.50 4.65 1.07
CA ALA A 286 -20.90 5.98 0.94
C ALA A 286 -19.52 5.97 0.26
N VAL A 287 -18.91 4.78 0.05
CA VAL A 287 -17.60 4.64 -0.57
C VAL A 287 -17.74 4.62 -2.09
N SER A 288 -16.99 5.48 -2.77
CA SER A 288 -16.91 5.49 -4.22
C SER A 288 -15.90 4.46 -4.72
N ILE A 289 -16.28 3.61 -5.68
CA ILE A 289 -15.40 2.57 -6.23
C ILE A 289 -15.18 2.81 -7.73
N ARG A 290 -13.93 2.67 -8.16
CA ARG A 290 -13.53 2.57 -9.57
C ARG A 290 -12.57 1.39 -9.75
N TYR A 291 -12.31 1.03 -11.00
CA TYR A 291 -11.52 -0.16 -11.33
C TYR A 291 -10.27 0.18 -12.12
N LEU A 292 -9.19 -0.54 -11.83
CA LEU A 292 -8.02 -0.63 -12.71
C LEU A 292 -8.09 -1.94 -13.50
N ALA A 293 -7.99 -1.85 -14.82
CA ALA A 293 -7.97 -3.00 -15.71
C ALA A 293 -6.67 -3.79 -15.49
N GLN A 294 -6.78 -4.92 -14.79
CA GLN A 294 -5.64 -5.69 -14.26
C GLN A 294 -5.07 -6.69 -15.29
N VAL A 295 -3.90 -6.37 -15.84
CA VAL A 295 -3.13 -7.17 -16.83
C VAL A 295 -2.11 -8.06 -16.12
N ILE A 296 -1.99 -9.32 -16.53
CA ILE A 296 -1.08 -10.31 -15.92
C ILE A 296 0.27 -10.32 -16.65
N ARG A 297 1.35 -9.93 -15.97
CA ARG A 297 2.69 -9.69 -16.56
C ARG A 297 3.52 -10.94 -16.88
N VAL A 298 3.09 -12.10 -16.37
CA VAL A 298 3.81 -13.39 -16.51
C VAL A 298 3.29 -14.24 -17.68
N LEU A 299 2.36 -13.71 -18.49
CA LEU A 299 1.89 -14.36 -19.71
C LEU A 299 2.88 -14.14 -20.89
N PRO A 300 2.82 -14.98 -21.94
CA PRO A 300 3.58 -14.72 -23.18
C PRO A 300 3.28 -13.33 -23.76
N ALA A 301 4.30 -12.63 -24.25
CA ALA A 301 4.19 -11.22 -24.68
C ALA A 301 2.99 -10.87 -25.60
N PRO A 302 2.56 -11.69 -26.58
CA PRO A 302 1.36 -11.41 -27.38
C PRO A 302 0.07 -11.37 -26.55
N GLN A 303 -0.01 -12.19 -25.48
CA GLN A 303 -1.17 -12.25 -24.58
C GLN A 303 -1.18 -11.07 -23.61
N VAL A 304 -0.01 -10.66 -23.09
CA VAL A 304 0.15 -9.41 -22.32
C VAL A 304 -0.31 -8.23 -23.17
N PHE A 305 0.16 -8.14 -24.43
CA PHE A 305 -0.27 -7.11 -25.37
C PHE A 305 -1.79 -7.10 -25.58
N ALA A 306 -2.42 -8.27 -25.74
CA ALA A 306 -3.86 -8.35 -25.93
C ALA A 306 -4.66 -7.92 -24.70
N GLN A 307 -4.21 -8.29 -23.49
CA GLN A 307 -4.79 -7.80 -22.24
C GLN A 307 -4.60 -6.30 -22.06
N SER A 308 -3.42 -5.75 -22.36
CA SER A 308 -3.18 -4.30 -22.33
C SER A 308 -4.06 -3.57 -23.33
N LEU A 309 -4.08 -3.96 -24.60
CA LEU A 309 -4.92 -3.33 -25.64
C LEU A 309 -6.40 -3.36 -25.24
N TYR A 310 -6.88 -4.48 -24.70
CA TYR A 310 -8.23 -4.60 -24.13
C TYR A 310 -8.44 -3.66 -22.94
N GLY A 311 -7.51 -3.59 -21.98
CA GLY A 311 -7.61 -2.72 -20.81
C GLY A 311 -7.73 -1.25 -21.20
N TYR A 312 -6.86 -0.76 -22.09
CA TYR A 312 -6.95 0.61 -22.63
C TYR A 312 -8.31 0.84 -23.33
N ALA A 313 -8.75 -0.10 -24.18
CA ALA A 313 -10.04 0.01 -24.87
C ALA A 313 -11.24 -0.02 -23.90
N LEU A 314 -11.15 -0.76 -22.79
CA LEU A 314 -12.18 -0.81 -21.75
C LEU A 314 -12.29 0.53 -21.01
N THR A 315 -11.16 1.18 -20.65
CA THR A 315 -11.20 2.52 -20.00
C THR A 315 -11.86 3.59 -20.88
N ALA A 316 -11.75 3.46 -22.21
CA ALA A 316 -12.44 4.34 -23.16
C ALA A 316 -13.93 4.00 -23.34
N ALA A 317 -14.34 2.76 -23.05
CA ALA A 317 -15.69 2.27 -23.27
C ALA A 317 -16.58 2.28 -22.01
N ASP A 318 -15.99 2.30 -20.82
CA ASP A 318 -16.69 2.31 -19.53
C ASP A 318 -15.98 3.23 -18.51
N PRO A 319 -16.60 4.34 -18.07
CA PRO A 319 -15.96 5.32 -17.20
C PRO A 319 -15.74 4.83 -15.75
N ARG A 320 -16.17 3.61 -15.40
CA ARG A 320 -15.83 2.97 -14.12
C ARG A 320 -14.40 2.41 -14.13
N PHE A 321 -13.88 2.05 -15.30
CA PHE A 321 -12.49 1.61 -15.47
C PHE A 321 -11.62 2.84 -15.73
N VAL A 322 -10.94 3.31 -14.69
CA VAL A 322 -10.25 4.63 -14.70
C VAL A 322 -8.79 4.54 -15.12
N GLY A 323 -8.21 3.34 -15.19
CA GLY A 323 -6.85 3.12 -15.65
C GLY A 323 -6.54 1.64 -15.93
N VAL A 324 -5.31 1.39 -16.35
CA VAL A 324 -4.73 0.05 -16.53
C VAL A 324 -3.66 -0.17 -15.44
N ASN A 325 -3.53 -1.40 -14.93
CA ASN A 325 -2.41 -1.82 -14.10
C ASN A 325 -1.83 -3.16 -14.57
N LEU A 326 -0.54 -3.38 -14.31
CA LEU A 326 0.22 -4.56 -14.68
C LEU A 326 0.68 -5.25 -13.40
N VAL A 327 0.30 -6.52 -13.21
CA VAL A 327 0.37 -7.21 -11.91
C VAL A 327 0.86 -8.66 -12.07
N ALA A 328 0.99 -9.38 -10.95
CA ALA A 328 1.68 -10.66 -10.77
C ALA A 328 3.21 -10.48 -10.63
N PRO A 329 3.96 -11.47 -10.10
CA PRO A 329 5.31 -11.27 -9.56
C PRO A 329 6.27 -10.59 -10.54
N GLU A 330 6.92 -9.53 -10.07
CA GLU A 330 7.84 -8.73 -10.88
C GLU A 330 9.19 -9.42 -11.11
N ASP A 331 9.58 -10.32 -10.19
CA ASP A 331 10.77 -11.18 -10.25
C ASP A 331 10.63 -12.37 -11.22
N ASN A 332 9.45 -12.56 -11.82
CA ASN A 332 9.18 -13.73 -12.65
C ASN A 332 10.13 -13.79 -13.86
N PRO A 333 10.72 -14.95 -14.21
CA PRO A 333 11.66 -15.06 -15.32
C PRO A 333 11.13 -14.60 -16.70
N VAL A 334 9.81 -14.62 -16.93
CA VAL A 334 9.20 -14.02 -18.12
C VAL A 334 9.32 -12.50 -18.03
N THR A 335 8.87 -11.92 -16.92
CA THR A 335 8.90 -10.48 -16.67
C THR A 335 10.31 -9.92 -16.69
N LEU A 336 11.28 -10.51 -15.99
CA LEU A 336 12.67 -10.01 -15.98
C LEU A 336 13.31 -9.96 -17.39
N LYS A 337 12.81 -10.75 -18.36
CA LYS A 337 13.29 -10.69 -19.75
C LYS A 337 12.43 -9.84 -20.67
N ASP A 338 11.14 -9.69 -20.37
CA ASP A 338 10.20 -8.89 -21.17
C ASP A 338 9.87 -7.51 -20.57
N TYR A 339 10.37 -7.11 -19.39
CA TYR A 339 9.90 -5.88 -18.72
C TYR A 339 10.08 -4.64 -19.60
N GLY A 340 11.25 -4.46 -20.22
CA GLY A 340 11.48 -3.39 -21.20
C GLY A 340 10.57 -3.47 -22.43
N LEU A 341 10.16 -4.67 -22.87
CA LEU A 341 9.16 -4.86 -23.93
C LEU A 341 7.75 -4.46 -23.45
N GLN A 342 7.40 -4.82 -22.21
CA GLN A 342 6.14 -4.48 -21.56
C GLN A 342 6.01 -2.96 -21.37
N MET A 343 7.08 -2.26 -20.98
CA MET A 343 7.06 -0.80 -20.91
C MET A 343 6.96 -0.14 -22.30
N ARG A 344 7.62 -0.70 -23.33
CA ARG A 344 7.47 -0.22 -24.71
C ARG A 344 6.07 -0.43 -25.29
N LEU A 345 5.42 -1.57 -25.00
CA LEU A 345 4.06 -1.84 -25.50
C LEU A 345 3.02 -0.95 -24.79
N LEU A 346 3.16 -0.73 -23.48
CA LEU A 346 2.30 0.20 -22.74
C LEU A 346 2.49 1.63 -23.25
N GLY A 347 3.73 2.07 -23.48
CA GLY A 347 4.00 3.38 -24.09
C GLY A 347 3.44 3.52 -25.51
N TYR A 348 3.44 2.46 -26.33
CA TYR A 348 2.78 2.43 -27.64
C TYR A 348 1.26 2.62 -27.51
N LEU A 349 0.61 1.90 -26.58
CA LEU A 349 -0.82 2.02 -26.34
C LEU A 349 -1.20 3.38 -25.76
N GLY A 350 -0.42 3.90 -24.79
CA GLY A 350 -0.62 5.23 -24.20
C GLY A 350 -0.52 6.37 -25.21
N ARG A 351 0.45 6.33 -26.14
CA ARG A 351 0.51 7.31 -27.24
C ARG A 351 -0.69 7.24 -28.19
N ARG A 352 -1.33 6.06 -28.31
CA ARG A 352 -2.48 5.82 -29.19
C ARG A 352 -3.82 6.10 -28.52
N MET A 353 -3.89 5.98 -27.19
CA MET A 353 -5.08 6.17 -26.36
C MET A 353 -4.74 7.04 -25.12
N PRO A 354 -4.35 8.32 -25.31
CA PRO A 354 -3.75 9.17 -24.26
C PRO A 354 -4.71 9.59 -23.14
N ALA A 355 -6.01 9.34 -23.29
CA ALA A 355 -7.01 9.58 -22.24
C ALA A 355 -6.95 8.52 -21.12
N ALA A 356 -6.45 7.32 -21.40
CA ALA A 356 -6.33 6.26 -20.40
C ALA A 356 -5.24 6.63 -19.36
N ASN A 357 -5.49 6.29 -18.10
CA ASN A 357 -4.49 6.40 -17.05
C ASN A 357 -3.73 5.07 -16.86
N LEU A 358 -2.53 5.18 -16.31
CA LEU A 358 -1.64 4.05 -16.08
C LEU A 358 -1.06 4.17 -14.66
N SER A 359 -1.36 3.18 -13.81
CA SER A 359 -0.58 2.88 -12.60
C SER A 359 0.11 1.53 -12.83
N LEU A 360 1.30 1.30 -12.28
CA LEU A 360 2.05 0.06 -12.47
C LEU A 360 2.69 -0.38 -11.16
N HIS A 361 2.65 -1.67 -10.83
CA HIS A 361 3.69 -2.20 -9.95
C HIS A 361 5.04 -2.00 -10.67
N ALA A 362 5.98 -1.32 -10.03
CA ALA A 362 7.30 -1.08 -10.59
C ALA A 362 8.30 -0.93 -9.45
N GLY A 363 9.37 -1.72 -9.50
CA GLY A 363 10.36 -1.76 -8.43
C GLY A 363 9.87 -2.48 -7.18
N GLU A 364 8.91 -3.41 -7.30
CA GLU A 364 8.58 -4.40 -6.28
C GLU A 364 9.66 -5.51 -6.25
N LEU A 365 10.91 -5.08 -6.09
CA LEU A 365 12.08 -5.92 -6.13
C LEU A 365 13.01 -5.57 -4.96
N ALA A 366 13.89 -6.51 -4.60
CA ALA A 366 14.88 -6.29 -3.56
C ALA A 366 16.16 -7.08 -3.84
N LEU A 367 17.29 -6.54 -3.37
CA LEU A 367 18.57 -7.23 -3.42
C LEU A 367 18.51 -8.53 -2.61
N GLY A 368 18.68 -9.66 -3.31
CA GLY A 368 18.58 -11.00 -2.73
C GLY A 368 17.36 -11.79 -3.19
N LEU A 369 16.31 -11.12 -3.71
CA LEU A 369 15.26 -11.76 -4.50
C LEU A 369 15.73 -11.94 -5.95
N VAL A 370 16.25 -10.86 -6.54
CA VAL A 370 16.80 -10.83 -7.91
C VAL A 370 18.28 -10.36 -7.90
N PRO A 371 19.07 -10.67 -8.94
CA PRO A 371 20.45 -10.20 -9.04
C PRO A 371 20.55 -8.68 -9.30
N PRO A 372 21.69 -8.04 -9.04
CA PRO A 372 21.81 -6.58 -9.05
C PRO A 372 21.62 -5.89 -10.41
N GLU A 373 21.63 -6.63 -11.51
CA GLU A 373 21.31 -6.15 -12.85
C GLU A 373 19.82 -5.90 -13.08
N ASP A 374 18.94 -6.68 -12.45
CA ASP A 374 17.49 -6.61 -12.64
C ASP A 374 16.83 -5.50 -11.77
N LEU A 375 17.59 -4.85 -10.88
CA LEU A 375 17.15 -3.77 -9.97
C LEU A 375 17.38 -2.34 -10.54
N ARG A 376 17.65 -2.22 -11.84
CA ARG A 376 18.35 -1.04 -12.40
C ARG A 376 17.54 -0.12 -13.31
N ASP A 377 16.33 -0.52 -13.67
CA ASP A 377 15.50 0.26 -14.59
C ASP A 377 13.98 0.05 -14.48
N HIS A 378 13.46 -0.73 -13.53
CA HIS A 378 12.04 -1.06 -13.49
C HIS A 378 11.14 0.15 -13.23
N ILE A 379 11.47 0.98 -12.24
CA ILE A 379 10.76 2.23 -11.94
C ILE A 379 10.98 3.24 -13.06
N ARG A 380 12.23 3.38 -13.51
CA ARG A 380 12.61 4.35 -14.55
C ARG A 380 11.88 4.08 -15.86
N LEU A 381 11.81 2.83 -16.31
CA LEU A 381 11.09 2.47 -17.55
C LEU A 381 9.57 2.63 -17.40
N ALA A 382 8.99 2.36 -16.23
CA ALA A 382 7.58 2.64 -15.95
C ALA A 382 7.27 4.15 -16.11
N VAL A 383 8.09 5.02 -15.52
CA VAL A 383 7.92 6.47 -15.53
C VAL A 383 8.27 7.10 -16.89
N GLU A 384 9.35 6.68 -17.52
CA GLU A 384 9.92 7.34 -18.71
C GLU A 384 9.42 6.75 -20.03
N VAL A 385 9.19 5.44 -20.10
CA VAL A 385 8.89 4.72 -21.35
C VAL A 385 7.41 4.35 -21.45
N ALA A 386 6.82 3.82 -20.39
CA ALA A 386 5.39 3.51 -20.35
C ALA A 386 4.53 4.76 -20.07
N GLY A 387 5.07 5.74 -19.34
CA GLY A 387 4.37 6.98 -18.99
C GLY A 387 3.40 6.81 -17.82
N ALA A 388 3.77 5.99 -16.83
CA ALA A 388 2.98 5.78 -15.62
C ALA A 388 2.74 7.09 -14.86
N LYS A 389 1.49 7.31 -14.44
CA LYS A 389 1.06 8.46 -13.63
C LYS A 389 1.15 8.17 -12.13
N ARG A 390 1.16 6.89 -11.77
CA ARG A 390 1.46 6.38 -10.42
C ARG A 390 2.26 5.09 -10.55
N ILE A 391 3.00 4.72 -9.50
CA ILE A 391 3.61 3.39 -9.37
C ILE A 391 3.29 2.81 -7.99
N GLY A 392 3.12 1.49 -7.91
CA GLY A 392 3.06 0.78 -6.64
C GLY A 392 4.43 0.35 -6.16
N HIS A 393 4.56 0.20 -4.84
CA HIS A 393 5.74 -0.31 -4.13
C HIS A 393 6.95 0.63 -4.23
N GLY A 394 7.61 0.72 -5.41
CA GLY A 394 8.77 1.58 -5.63
C GLY A 394 9.96 1.27 -4.70
N VAL A 395 10.15 0.00 -4.34
CA VAL A 395 11.05 -0.43 -3.27
C VAL A 395 12.53 -0.39 -3.68
N ASP A 396 12.85 -0.71 -4.94
CA ASP A 396 14.22 -0.80 -5.45
C ASP A 396 14.85 0.53 -5.90
N ILE A 397 14.17 1.68 -5.76
CA ILE A 397 14.63 3.01 -6.24
C ILE A 397 16.05 3.41 -5.78
N GLY A 398 16.59 2.81 -4.72
CA GLY A 398 17.98 3.00 -4.30
C GLY A 398 19.04 2.25 -5.13
N GLN A 399 18.61 1.36 -6.05
CA GLN A 399 19.43 0.54 -6.95
C GLN A 399 19.30 0.97 -8.43
N GLU A 400 18.26 1.77 -8.74
CA GLU A 400 17.98 2.35 -10.05
C GLU A 400 19.20 3.08 -10.66
N THR A 401 19.36 2.95 -11.98
CA THR A 401 20.40 3.66 -12.70
C THR A 401 20.06 5.15 -12.77
N ASP A 402 20.91 6.00 -12.19
CA ASP A 402 20.65 7.44 -12.02
C ASP A 402 19.40 7.72 -11.16
N ALA A 403 19.24 6.97 -10.06
CA ALA A 403 18.14 7.09 -9.10
C ALA A 403 17.77 8.53 -8.69
N GLN A 404 18.75 9.44 -8.54
CA GLN A 404 18.47 10.85 -8.24
C GLN A 404 17.75 11.57 -9.38
N HIS A 405 18.09 11.27 -10.64
CA HIS A 405 17.37 11.78 -11.81
C HIS A 405 15.97 11.18 -11.89
N VAL A 406 15.81 9.87 -11.63
CA VAL A 406 14.50 9.20 -11.62
C VAL A 406 13.57 9.84 -10.58
N LEU A 407 14.05 10.01 -9.33
CA LEU A 407 13.33 10.69 -8.25
C LEU A 407 12.95 12.12 -8.62
N LYS A 408 13.86 12.89 -9.22
CA LYS A 408 13.56 14.25 -9.68
C LYS A 408 12.51 14.26 -10.79
N THR A 409 12.61 13.36 -11.76
CA THR A 409 11.65 13.20 -12.86
C THR A 409 10.25 12.81 -12.34
N MET A 410 10.16 11.96 -11.31
CA MET A 410 8.89 11.63 -10.65
C MET A 410 8.29 12.84 -9.94
N ALA A 411 9.08 13.62 -9.19
CA ALA A 411 8.62 14.83 -8.51
C ALA A 411 8.17 15.90 -9.51
N ASP A 412 8.99 16.21 -10.52
CA ASP A 412 8.70 17.23 -11.55
C ASP A 412 7.46 16.88 -12.40
N ARG A 413 7.13 15.58 -12.56
CA ARG A 413 5.95 15.09 -13.29
C ARG A 413 4.74 14.80 -12.39
N GLY A 414 4.88 14.86 -11.06
CA GLY A 414 3.84 14.48 -10.11
C GLY A 414 3.45 12.99 -10.15
N VAL A 415 4.41 12.09 -10.43
CA VAL A 415 4.16 10.64 -10.38
C VAL A 415 4.11 10.20 -8.92
N LEU A 416 2.95 9.72 -8.46
CA LEU A 416 2.76 9.27 -7.08
C LEU A 416 3.25 7.83 -6.88
N VAL A 417 3.86 7.56 -5.72
CA VAL A 417 4.11 6.19 -5.25
C VAL A 417 3.02 5.77 -4.28
N GLU A 418 2.40 4.62 -4.57
CA GLU A 418 1.44 3.90 -3.73
C GLU A 418 2.24 2.99 -2.78
N ILE A 419 2.33 3.37 -1.51
CA ILE A 419 3.25 2.77 -0.53
C ILE A 419 2.55 1.68 0.29
N ASN A 420 3.02 0.44 0.11
CA ASN A 420 2.43 -0.79 0.66
C ASN A 420 3.32 -1.37 1.80
N LEU A 421 3.41 -0.71 2.97
CA LEU A 421 4.49 -0.97 3.94
C LEU A 421 4.51 -2.40 4.51
N THR A 422 3.35 -3.04 4.65
CA THR A 422 3.25 -4.42 5.14
C THR A 422 3.51 -5.43 4.03
N SER A 423 2.97 -5.23 2.83
CA SER A 423 3.30 -6.03 1.64
C SER A 423 4.83 -6.08 1.43
N ASN A 424 5.49 -4.93 1.37
CA ASN A 424 6.94 -4.84 1.14
C ASN A 424 7.77 -5.53 2.25
N ASP A 425 7.21 -5.73 3.43
CA ASP A 425 7.86 -6.44 4.54
C ASP A 425 7.62 -7.96 4.48
N VAL A 426 6.39 -8.39 4.18
CA VAL A 426 6.06 -9.83 4.12
C VAL A 426 6.52 -10.50 2.83
N ILE A 427 6.53 -9.76 1.71
CA ILE A 427 6.99 -10.25 0.40
C ILE A 427 8.52 -10.06 0.27
N LEU A 428 9.01 -8.82 0.40
CA LEU A 428 10.41 -8.47 0.09
C LEU A 428 11.35 -8.41 1.31
N GLY A 429 10.82 -8.51 2.54
CA GLY A 429 11.60 -8.31 3.77
C GLY A 429 12.04 -6.86 4.03
N VAL A 430 11.54 -5.89 3.26
CA VAL A 430 11.96 -4.48 3.32
C VAL A 430 11.09 -3.71 4.32
N LYS A 431 11.70 -3.30 5.43
CA LYS A 431 11.03 -2.57 6.52
C LYS A 431 11.93 -1.55 7.21
N GLY A 432 11.29 -0.61 7.92
CA GLY A 432 11.96 0.42 8.71
C GLY A 432 12.92 1.25 7.86
N ARG A 433 14.13 1.50 8.35
CA ARG A 433 15.11 2.36 7.64
C ARG A 433 15.51 1.89 6.23
N ASN A 434 15.21 0.64 5.86
CA ASN A 434 15.55 0.10 4.54
C ASN A 434 14.49 0.44 3.48
N HIS A 435 13.30 0.92 3.88
CA HIS A 435 12.23 1.30 2.95
C HIS A 435 12.49 2.69 2.36
N PRO A 436 12.33 2.91 1.04
CA PRO A 436 12.64 4.19 0.40
C PRO A 436 11.65 5.34 0.68
N ILE A 437 10.67 5.17 1.56
CA ILE A 437 9.63 6.18 1.83
C ILE A 437 10.24 7.54 2.26
N THR A 438 11.34 7.52 3.00
CA THR A 438 12.06 8.73 3.41
C THR A 438 12.82 9.39 2.26
N ALA A 439 13.35 8.60 1.31
CA ALA A 439 14.03 9.11 0.12
C ALA A 439 13.04 9.80 -0.82
N TYR A 440 11.90 9.17 -1.13
CA TYR A 440 10.83 9.79 -1.93
C TYR A 440 10.36 11.13 -1.35
N ARG A 441 10.09 11.18 -0.03
CA ARG A 441 9.73 12.44 0.67
C ARG A 441 10.81 13.50 0.55
N ALA A 442 12.08 13.14 0.67
CA ALA A 442 13.20 14.10 0.58
C ALA A 442 13.35 14.73 -0.81
N PHE A 443 12.90 14.04 -1.86
CA PHE A 443 12.89 14.55 -3.24
C PHE A 443 11.57 15.22 -3.64
N GLY A 444 10.58 15.29 -2.74
CA GLY A 444 9.27 15.89 -3.01
C GLY A 444 8.37 15.05 -3.92
N VAL A 445 8.65 13.76 -4.08
CA VAL A 445 7.79 12.84 -4.82
C VAL A 445 6.46 12.67 -4.05
N PRO A 446 5.29 12.80 -4.70
CA PRO A 446 4.01 12.62 -4.02
C PRO A 446 3.81 11.15 -3.62
N LEU A 447 3.19 10.93 -2.45
CA LEU A 447 3.03 9.62 -1.84
C LEU A 447 1.63 9.45 -1.27
N ALA A 448 1.08 8.24 -1.35
CA ALA A 448 -0.07 7.77 -0.58
C ALA A 448 0.26 6.43 0.09
N LEU A 449 -0.49 6.08 1.15
CA LEU A 449 -0.46 4.74 1.73
C LEU A 449 -1.59 3.91 1.13
N SER A 450 -1.37 2.61 0.96
CA SER A 450 -2.32 1.68 0.36
C SER A 450 -2.21 0.28 0.98
N THR A 451 -3.25 -0.55 0.83
CA THR A 451 -3.33 -1.86 1.52
C THR A 451 -2.79 -3.03 0.71
N ASP A 452 -2.68 -2.89 -0.60
CA ASP A 452 -2.27 -3.96 -1.52
C ASP A 452 -3.27 -5.12 -1.54
N ASP A 453 -2.94 -6.24 -0.89
CA ASP A 453 -3.88 -7.33 -0.60
C ASP A 453 -4.27 -7.32 0.89
N GLU A 454 -5.23 -6.43 1.26
CA GLU A 454 -5.68 -6.21 2.64
C GLU A 454 -5.95 -7.52 3.42
N GLY A 455 -6.67 -8.47 2.79
CA GLY A 455 -7.13 -9.70 3.40
C GLY A 455 -6.10 -10.84 3.42
N VAL A 456 -5.19 -10.90 2.44
CA VAL A 456 -4.03 -11.80 2.45
C VAL A 456 -3.02 -11.31 3.48
N SER A 457 -2.68 -10.03 3.48
CA SER A 457 -1.77 -9.40 4.46
C SER A 457 -2.37 -9.29 5.87
N ARG A 458 -3.71 -9.37 5.99
CA ARG A 458 -4.50 -9.27 7.23
C ARG A 458 -4.37 -7.95 7.98
N ILE A 459 -4.41 -6.87 7.22
CA ILE A 459 -4.32 -5.49 7.67
C ILE A 459 -5.61 -4.73 7.36
N ASP A 460 -5.63 -3.43 7.60
CA ASP A 460 -6.56 -2.47 7.00
C ASP A 460 -5.76 -1.19 6.72
N LEU A 461 -6.34 -0.19 6.05
CA LEU A 461 -5.59 1.05 5.81
C LEU A 461 -5.26 1.80 7.13
N THR A 462 -5.98 1.54 8.22
CA THR A 462 -5.61 2.07 9.54
C THR A 462 -4.32 1.46 10.07
N HIS A 463 -4.09 0.16 9.85
CA HIS A 463 -2.82 -0.51 10.17
C HIS A 463 -1.63 0.17 9.48
N GLU A 464 -1.75 0.47 8.19
CA GLU A 464 -0.69 1.13 7.41
C GLU A 464 -0.38 2.54 7.95
N TYR A 465 -1.40 3.32 8.33
CA TYR A 465 -1.19 4.62 8.98
C TYR A 465 -0.54 4.48 10.37
N VAL A 466 -0.93 3.48 11.18
CA VAL A 466 -0.32 3.20 12.49
C VAL A 466 1.15 2.81 12.32
N ARG A 467 1.46 1.97 11.33
CA ARG A 467 2.80 1.53 10.97
C ARG A 467 3.66 2.70 10.47
N ALA A 468 3.13 3.54 9.59
CA ALA A 468 3.78 4.76 9.10
C ALA A 468 4.12 5.74 10.25
N ALA A 469 3.21 5.93 11.19
CA ALA A 469 3.42 6.75 12.38
C ALA A 469 4.47 6.15 13.33
N GLY A 470 4.29 4.90 13.74
CA GLY A 470 5.08 4.26 14.80
C GLY A 470 6.46 3.77 14.34
N THR A 471 6.56 3.15 13.15
CA THR A 471 7.81 2.57 12.65
C THR A 471 8.65 3.56 11.84
N TYR A 472 8.00 4.43 11.06
CA TYR A 472 8.68 5.37 10.15
C TYR A 472 8.71 6.80 10.69
N GLY A 473 8.11 7.05 11.85
CA GLY A 473 8.18 8.34 12.54
C GLY A 473 7.49 9.48 11.79
N LEU A 474 6.53 9.17 10.91
CA LEU A 474 5.75 10.21 10.23
C LEU A 474 4.89 10.98 11.25
N ASP A 475 4.62 12.24 10.93
CA ASP A 475 3.78 13.12 11.75
C ASP A 475 2.38 13.26 11.16
N TYR A 476 1.48 13.86 11.95
CA TYR A 476 0.08 14.04 11.57
C TYR A 476 -0.06 14.81 10.24
N ALA A 477 0.71 15.88 10.06
CA ALA A 477 0.69 16.69 8.84
C ALA A 477 1.10 15.88 7.60
N THR A 478 2.12 15.01 7.71
CA THR A 478 2.53 14.10 6.64
C THR A 478 1.42 13.09 6.31
N LEU A 479 0.79 12.48 7.32
CA LEU A 479 -0.30 11.51 7.10
C LEU A 479 -1.53 12.18 6.49
N LYS A 480 -1.87 13.41 6.91
CA LYS A 480 -2.94 14.22 6.31
C LYS A 480 -2.62 14.57 4.86
N ALA A 481 -1.37 14.88 4.54
CA ALA A 481 -0.92 15.09 3.17
C ALA A 481 -1.03 13.80 2.32
N PHE A 482 -0.67 12.63 2.85
CA PHE A 482 -0.83 11.35 2.13
C PHE A 482 -2.29 11.01 1.84
N SER A 483 -3.19 11.26 2.81
CA SER A 483 -4.64 11.13 2.64
C SER A 483 -5.18 12.05 1.52
N ARG A 484 -4.75 13.32 1.48
CA ARG A 484 -5.07 14.27 0.40
C ARG A 484 -4.52 13.82 -0.95
N ASN A 485 -3.27 13.38 -1.00
CA ASN A 485 -2.62 12.88 -2.22
C ASN A 485 -3.39 11.69 -2.82
N GLY A 486 -3.97 10.83 -1.98
CA GLY A 486 -4.85 9.74 -2.42
C GLY A 486 -6.01 10.19 -3.30
N LEU A 487 -6.61 11.36 -3.05
CA LEU A 487 -7.66 11.91 -3.92
C LEU A 487 -7.14 12.84 -5.02
N GLU A 488 -5.99 13.50 -4.82
CA GLU A 488 -5.36 14.31 -5.87
C GLU A 488 -4.86 13.45 -7.04
N HIS A 489 -4.19 12.33 -6.77
CA HIS A 489 -3.66 11.42 -7.78
C HIS A 489 -4.64 10.28 -8.15
N ALA A 490 -5.82 10.21 -7.51
CA ALA A 490 -6.92 9.38 -8.00
C ALA A 490 -7.22 9.66 -9.48
N PHE A 491 -7.60 8.63 -10.23
CA PHE A 491 -8.05 8.74 -11.61
C PHE A 491 -9.56 9.06 -11.71
N LEU A 492 -10.13 9.61 -10.62
CA LEU A 492 -11.47 10.20 -10.60
C LEU A 492 -11.65 11.27 -11.69
N PRO A 493 -12.81 11.32 -12.36
CA PRO A 493 -13.08 12.31 -13.39
C PRO A 493 -13.34 13.70 -12.79
N GLY A 494 -12.92 14.72 -13.55
CA GLY A 494 -13.08 16.14 -13.22
C GLY A 494 -11.79 16.80 -12.72
N ALA A 495 -11.83 18.13 -12.59
CA ALA A 495 -10.71 18.93 -12.11
C ALA A 495 -10.51 18.79 -10.58
N SER A 496 -9.28 18.99 -10.10
CA SER A 496 -9.01 19.08 -8.66
C SER A 496 -9.71 20.29 -8.01
N LEU A 497 -10.08 20.15 -6.74
CA LEU A 497 -10.47 21.25 -5.86
C LEU A 497 -9.33 22.26 -5.68
N TRP A 498 -8.08 21.85 -5.88
CA TRP A 498 -6.88 22.62 -5.58
C TRP A 498 -6.29 23.28 -6.84
N ALA A 499 -6.10 24.60 -6.78
CA ALA A 499 -5.28 25.34 -7.76
C ALA A 499 -3.78 25.30 -7.41
N GLY A 500 -3.47 24.94 -6.16
CA GLY A 500 -2.11 24.75 -5.63
C GLY A 500 -2.18 24.19 -4.20
N PRO A 501 -1.03 23.91 -3.56
CA PRO A 501 -0.98 23.30 -2.22
C PRO A 501 -1.80 24.10 -1.18
N GLY A 502 -2.91 23.52 -0.72
CA GLY A 502 -3.83 24.15 0.24
C GLY A 502 -4.61 25.36 -0.28
N GLN A 503 -4.60 25.61 -1.60
CA GLN A 503 -5.29 26.74 -2.24
C GLN A 503 -6.46 26.22 -3.09
N PRO A 504 -7.72 26.40 -2.66
CA PRO A 504 -8.88 26.03 -3.47
C PRO A 504 -8.92 26.79 -4.80
N VAL A 505 -9.58 26.19 -5.80
CA VAL A 505 -9.93 26.89 -7.05
C VAL A 505 -10.78 28.14 -6.78
N ALA A 506 -10.71 29.13 -7.67
CA ALA A 506 -11.35 30.43 -7.50
C ALA A 506 -12.87 30.36 -7.23
N SER A 507 -13.58 29.35 -7.76
CA SER A 507 -15.00 29.10 -7.50
C SER A 507 -15.33 28.71 -6.05
N CYS A 508 -14.34 28.18 -5.30
CA CYS A 508 -14.46 27.74 -3.91
C CYS A 508 -13.57 28.53 -2.94
N ALA A 509 -12.85 29.56 -3.40
CA ALA A 509 -11.80 30.24 -2.61
C ALA A 509 -12.31 31.05 -1.41
N ALA A 510 -13.61 31.35 -1.35
CA ALA A 510 -14.26 32.00 -0.20
C ALA A 510 -14.99 31.01 0.73
N ASP A 511 -15.17 29.76 0.29
CA ASP A 511 -15.92 28.74 1.01
C ASP A 511 -14.97 27.87 1.86
N HIS A 512 -15.49 27.35 2.98
CA HIS A 512 -14.73 26.52 3.90
C HIS A 512 -15.32 25.11 3.97
N PRO A 513 -14.56 24.05 3.69
CA PRO A 513 -15.01 22.68 3.91
C PRO A 513 -15.48 22.47 5.36
N GLY A 514 -16.55 21.70 5.54
CA GLY A 514 -17.30 21.63 6.80
C GLY A 514 -18.48 22.61 6.89
N THR A 515 -18.60 23.56 5.95
CA THR A 515 -19.78 24.43 5.80
C THR A 515 -20.50 24.17 4.47
N SER A 516 -21.74 24.66 4.34
CA SER A 516 -22.47 24.62 3.06
C SER A 516 -21.76 25.51 2.03
N PRO A 517 -21.33 24.98 0.87
CA PRO A 517 -20.63 25.77 -0.13
C PRO A 517 -21.53 26.83 -0.78
N SER A 518 -20.93 27.92 -1.26
CA SER A 518 -21.61 28.87 -2.14
C SER A 518 -22.14 28.20 -3.41
N ALA A 519 -23.13 28.83 -4.06
CA ALA A 519 -23.67 28.34 -5.33
C ALA A 519 -22.60 28.20 -6.43
N ALA A 520 -21.55 29.03 -6.40
CA ALA A 520 -20.43 28.96 -7.35
C ALA A 520 -19.54 27.73 -7.10
N CYS A 521 -19.23 27.45 -5.83
CA CYS A 521 -18.47 26.26 -5.47
C CYS A 521 -19.29 24.98 -5.69
N GLN A 522 -20.55 24.94 -5.25
CA GLN A 522 -21.44 23.80 -5.48
C GLN A 522 -21.53 23.44 -6.97
N ALA A 523 -21.75 24.42 -7.86
CA ALA A 523 -21.80 24.18 -9.29
C ALA A 523 -20.49 23.63 -9.88
N PHE A 524 -19.34 23.90 -9.25
CA PHE A 524 -18.05 23.30 -9.61
C PHE A 524 -17.92 21.86 -9.06
N LEU A 525 -18.30 21.62 -7.81
CA LEU A 525 -18.29 20.28 -7.20
C LEU A 525 -19.22 19.31 -7.94
N ASP A 526 -20.40 19.77 -8.38
CA ASP A 526 -21.37 18.98 -9.17
C ASP A 526 -20.80 18.51 -10.52
N GLN A 527 -19.78 19.20 -11.05
CA GLN A 527 -19.13 18.88 -12.33
C GLN A 527 -17.84 18.06 -12.16
N SER A 528 -17.34 17.85 -10.93
CA SER A 528 -16.09 17.13 -10.67
C SER A 528 -16.23 16.16 -9.49
N GLN A 529 -16.25 14.86 -9.81
CA GLN A 529 -16.26 13.81 -8.79
C GLN A 529 -15.00 13.85 -7.93
N LYS A 530 -13.85 14.21 -8.52
CA LYS A 530 -12.60 14.48 -7.80
C LYS A 530 -12.77 15.61 -6.78
N ALA A 531 -13.23 16.77 -7.21
CA ALA A 531 -13.37 17.92 -6.31
C ALA A 531 -14.42 17.69 -5.22
N ALA A 532 -15.54 17.04 -5.53
CA ALA A 532 -16.57 16.69 -4.56
C ALA A 532 -16.04 15.77 -3.45
N LEU A 533 -15.24 14.76 -3.79
CA LEU A 533 -14.61 13.88 -2.80
C LEU A 533 -13.49 14.57 -2.01
N GLN A 534 -12.71 15.45 -2.65
CA GLN A 534 -11.72 16.28 -1.95
C GLN A 534 -12.38 17.26 -0.97
N TRP A 535 -13.48 17.91 -1.36
CA TRP A 535 -14.28 18.77 -0.49
C TRP A 535 -14.83 17.98 0.72
N ARG A 536 -15.33 16.76 0.47
CA ARG A 536 -15.78 15.87 1.54
C ARG A 536 -14.66 15.50 2.50
N LEU A 537 -13.47 15.15 1.99
CA LEU A 537 -12.32 14.80 2.81
C LEU A 537 -11.90 15.96 3.74
N GLU A 538 -11.89 17.19 3.25
CA GLU A 538 -11.55 18.36 4.08
C GLU A 538 -12.62 18.66 5.13
N ALA A 539 -13.91 18.44 4.82
CA ALA A 539 -14.99 18.52 5.81
C ALA A 539 -14.83 17.44 6.90
N ASP A 540 -14.53 16.21 6.51
CA ASP A 540 -14.25 15.11 7.45
C ASP A 540 -13.01 15.39 8.31
N PHE A 541 -11.97 16.05 7.77
CA PHE A 541 -10.82 16.48 8.54
C PHE A 541 -11.14 17.60 9.53
N HIS A 542 -11.93 18.61 9.12
CA HIS A 542 -12.39 19.68 9.99
C HIS A 542 -13.13 19.11 11.21
N ASP A 543 -14.09 18.21 10.98
CA ASP A 543 -14.92 17.62 12.04
C ASP A 543 -14.10 16.68 12.95
N PHE A 544 -13.19 15.91 12.37
CA PHE A 544 -12.23 15.08 13.12
C PHE A 544 -11.34 15.93 14.03
N GLU A 545 -10.73 17.00 13.51
CA GLU A 545 -9.81 17.86 14.26
C GLU A 545 -10.52 18.68 15.34
N ALA A 546 -11.74 19.16 15.07
CA ALA A 546 -12.57 19.84 16.05
C ALA A 546 -12.94 18.91 17.22
N ALA A 547 -13.39 17.68 16.93
CA ALA A 547 -13.71 16.70 17.94
C ALA A 547 -12.48 16.29 18.77
N VAL A 548 -11.37 15.94 18.10
CA VAL A 548 -10.14 15.49 18.77
C VAL A 548 -9.50 16.59 19.61
N ALA A 549 -9.54 17.86 19.18
CA ALA A 549 -9.06 18.98 19.98
C ALA A 549 -9.88 19.18 21.26
N ALA A 550 -11.22 19.13 21.18
CA ALA A 550 -12.09 19.23 22.36
C ALA A 550 -11.94 18.03 23.32
N GLU A 551 -11.74 16.83 22.78
CA GLU A 551 -11.45 15.63 23.56
C GLU A 551 -10.08 15.69 24.26
N ALA A 552 -9.07 16.31 23.63
CA ALA A 552 -7.77 16.53 24.25
C ALA A 552 -7.89 17.46 25.47
N GLU A 553 -8.65 18.55 25.34
CA GLU A 553 -8.89 19.52 26.42
C GLU A 553 -9.67 18.94 27.60
N SER A 554 -10.61 18.02 27.34
CA SER A 554 -11.31 17.28 28.40
C SER A 554 -10.46 16.15 29.04
N GLY A 555 -9.25 15.89 28.53
CA GLY A 555 -8.36 14.83 29.00
C GLY A 555 -8.80 13.42 28.59
N LEU A 556 -9.75 13.26 27.66
CA LEU A 556 -10.30 11.96 27.24
C LEU A 556 -9.22 11.01 26.70
N TRP A 557 -8.18 11.57 26.06
CA TRP A 557 -7.01 10.85 25.58
C TRP A 557 -6.03 10.42 26.69
N GLY A 558 -6.45 10.52 27.96
CA GLY A 558 -5.71 10.12 29.15
C GLY A 558 -4.48 10.98 29.42
N GLN A 559 -4.49 12.23 28.97
CA GLN A 559 -3.53 13.26 29.38
C GLN A 559 -3.97 13.80 30.76
N GLY A 560 -3.04 13.95 31.70
CA GLY A 560 -3.33 14.44 33.06
C GLY A 560 -3.73 13.38 34.09
N GLN A 561 -4.04 12.14 33.69
CA GLN A 561 -4.18 11.01 34.62
C GLN A 561 -2.90 10.17 34.68
N GLY A 562 -1.86 10.73 35.30
CA GLY A 562 -0.81 9.90 35.90
C GLY A 562 -1.40 8.99 36.98
N PRO A 563 -0.70 7.95 37.44
CA PRO A 563 -1.16 7.17 38.59
C PRO A 563 -1.40 8.14 39.74
N LYS A 564 -2.63 8.19 40.26
CA LYS A 564 -2.90 8.91 41.51
C LYS A 564 -1.99 8.26 42.55
N THR A 565 -0.94 8.96 42.93
CA THR A 565 -0.13 8.59 44.08
C THR A 565 -1.08 8.59 45.26
N THR A 566 -1.51 7.39 45.66
CA THR A 566 -2.33 7.19 46.84
C THR A 566 -1.60 7.87 47.98
N ALA A 567 -2.19 8.93 48.52
CA ALA A 567 -1.57 9.72 49.57
C ALA A 567 -1.05 8.79 50.64
N ALA A 568 0.22 8.95 51.02
CA ALA A 568 0.87 8.07 51.98
C ALA A 568 -0.03 7.95 53.21
N SER A 569 -0.45 6.73 53.55
CA SER A 569 -1.20 6.51 54.77
C SER A 569 -0.39 7.08 55.94
N PRO A 570 -0.97 7.91 56.81
CA PRO A 570 -0.25 8.40 57.97
C PRO A 570 0.17 7.17 58.79
N GLY A 571 1.49 7.03 58.98
CA GLY A 571 2.04 5.93 59.76
C GLY A 571 1.47 5.94 61.19
N PRO A 572 1.36 4.78 61.85
CA PRO A 572 0.83 4.73 63.20
C PRO A 572 1.70 5.57 64.15
N SER A 573 1.07 6.49 64.87
CA SER A 573 1.73 7.21 65.98
C SER A 573 2.21 6.20 67.03
N PRO A 574 3.40 6.40 67.62
CA PRO A 574 3.92 5.51 68.64
C PRO A 574 3.20 5.73 69.98
N THR A 575 2.59 4.66 70.49
CA THR A 575 2.21 4.46 71.90
C THR A 575 2.47 3.01 72.26
#